data_AF-A0A3D4JS01-F1
#
_entry.id   AF-A0A3D4JS01-F1
#
_cell.length_a   1.000
_cell.length_b   1.000
_cell.length_c   1.000
_cell.angle_alpha   90.00
_cell.angle_beta   90.00
_cell.angle_gamma   90.00
#
_symmetry.space_group_name_H-M   'P 1'
#
loop_
_entity.id
_entity.type
_entity.pdbx_description
1 polymer ?
#
loop_
_entity_poly.entity_id
_entity_poly.type
_entity_poly.pdbx_seq_one_letter_code
_entity_poly.pdbx_strand_id
1 'polypeptide(L)'
;KFVKNEFIVSDSLQHKFDTYYLLTPRELQSLRLEALGRTNSANYAGSEVNLNWTHRNFFRGAEQFKASVYGAFDFQIGGPENAKNIFRTGANAQLSIPRIVAPFRFNSSSAFVPRTNISVGYEFQNRTEDYSLNTFTGSFGYNWKENARKEHDLKIFDITYVSPANITDAYREVSQNNDALERVVKPQLIFGPIYSYTYTNTMLQKPNTFYYKGTLDLAGNLTGLITGANVEKDKERKIFGVPFS
;
A
#
# COMPACT_ATOMS: atom_id res chain seq x y z
N LYS A 1 6.57 12.54 -26.11
CA LYS A 1 6.56 13.80 -25.33
C LYS A 1 5.12 14.29 -25.28
N PHE A 2 4.51 14.39 -24.09
CA PHE A 2 3.08 14.73 -23.93
C PHE A 2 2.77 16.24 -23.96
N VAL A 3 3.82 17.06 -24.12
CA VAL A 3 3.76 18.52 -24.19
C VAL A 3 4.74 19.00 -25.27
N LYS A 4 4.27 19.84 -26.19
CA LYS A 4 5.10 20.59 -27.15
C LYS A 4 4.88 22.08 -26.89
N ASN A 5 5.98 22.78 -26.58
CA ASN A 5 5.96 24.22 -26.39
C ASN A 5 6.39 24.89 -27.70
N GLU A 6 5.60 25.82 -28.19
CA GLU A 6 5.92 26.64 -29.35
C GLU A 6 5.90 28.11 -28.93
N PHE A 7 6.94 28.84 -29.30
CA PHE A 7 7.08 30.27 -29.02
C PHE A 7 7.08 30.99 -30.36
N ILE A 8 6.04 31.77 -30.63
CA ILE A 8 5.84 32.49 -31.90
C ILE A 8 5.98 33.98 -31.62
N VAL A 9 6.87 34.67 -32.34
CA VAL A 9 7.04 36.13 -32.16
C VAL A 9 5.79 36.82 -32.68
N SER A 10 5.09 37.55 -31.81
CA SER A 10 3.78 38.15 -32.08
C SER A 10 3.91 39.48 -32.84
N ASP A 11 5.05 40.18 -32.69
CA ASP A 11 5.40 41.40 -33.42
C ASP A 11 6.92 41.67 -33.29
N SER A 12 7.61 41.94 -34.40
CA SER A 12 9.06 42.20 -34.43
C SER A 12 9.46 43.53 -33.78
N LEU A 13 8.51 44.45 -33.59
CA LEU A 13 8.76 45.77 -33.00
C LEU A 13 8.48 45.85 -31.49
N GLN A 14 7.76 44.89 -30.90
CA GLN A 14 7.31 44.99 -29.50
C GLN A 14 7.98 43.99 -28.53
N HIS A 15 8.97 43.21 -28.97
CA HIS A 15 9.64 42.19 -28.13
C HIS A 15 8.66 41.23 -27.41
N LYS A 16 7.51 40.93 -28.00
CA LYS A 16 6.50 40.02 -27.45
C LYS A 16 6.48 38.71 -28.25
N PHE A 17 6.22 37.62 -27.55
CA PHE A 17 5.99 36.31 -28.17
C PHE A 17 4.78 35.63 -27.54
N ASP A 18 4.02 34.95 -28.38
CA ASP A 18 2.92 34.07 -27.99
C ASP A 18 3.49 32.70 -27.67
N THR A 19 3.04 32.12 -26.55
CA THR A 19 3.45 30.79 -26.12
C THR A 19 2.28 29.83 -26.26
N TYR A 20 2.45 28.81 -27.09
CA TYR A 20 1.48 27.74 -27.28
C TYR A 20 1.96 26.48 -26.56
N TYR A 21 1.12 25.97 -25.66
CA TYR A 21 1.34 24.70 -24.98
C TYR A 21 0.42 23.65 -25.61
N LEU A 22 0.95 22.88 -26.56
CA LEU A 22 0.22 21.81 -27.22
C LEU A 22 0.32 20.54 -26.37
N LEU A 23 -0.82 20.11 -25.83
CA LEU A 23 -0.94 18.97 -24.92
C LEU A 23 -1.62 17.81 -25.62
N THR A 24 -1.04 16.61 -25.53
CA THR A 24 -1.74 15.38 -25.92
C THR A 24 -2.31 14.74 -24.66
N PRO A 25 -3.65 14.64 -24.53
CA PRO A 25 -4.24 14.02 -23.35
C PRO A 25 -3.86 12.55 -23.29
N ARG A 26 -3.54 12.09 -22.09
CA ARG A 26 -3.37 10.66 -21.83
C ARG A 26 -4.75 10.00 -21.78
N GLU A 27 -4.81 8.72 -22.17
CA GLU A 27 -6.01 7.91 -21.99
C GLU A 27 -6.52 7.98 -20.54
N LEU A 28 -7.78 8.41 -20.41
CA LEU A 28 -8.44 8.61 -19.12
C LEU A 28 -8.62 7.30 -18.38
N GLN A 29 -8.86 6.21 -19.10
CA GLN A 29 -9.06 4.90 -18.50
C GLN A 29 -8.04 3.92 -19.07
N SER A 30 -7.54 3.04 -18.22
CA SER A 30 -6.70 1.91 -18.65
C SER A 30 -7.07 0.68 -17.86
N LEU A 31 -7.31 -0.42 -18.57
CA LEU A 31 -7.54 -1.74 -18.01
C LEU A 31 -6.33 -2.62 -18.34
N ARG A 32 -5.81 -3.33 -17.34
CA ARG A 32 -4.65 -4.20 -17.48
C ARG A 32 -4.93 -5.54 -16.81
N LEU A 33 -4.88 -6.62 -17.58
CA LEU A 33 -4.93 -7.99 -17.09
C LEU A 33 -3.50 -8.53 -17.05
N GLU A 34 -3.12 -9.14 -15.93
CA GLU A 34 -1.82 -9.78 -15.72
C GLU A 34 -2.04 -11.20 -15.22
N ALA A 35 -1.25 -12.13 -15.73
CA ALA A 35 -1.14 -13.49 -15.21
C ALA A 35 0.33 -13.73 -14.85
N LEU A 36 0.58 -14.22 -13.64
CA LEU A 36 1.90 -14.43 -13.08
C LEU A 36 2.00 -15.86 -12.56
N GLY A 37 3.07 -16.58 -12.93
CA GLY A 37 3.48 -17.80 -12.24
C GLY A 37 4.42 -17.44 -11.09
N ARG A 38 4.23 -18.06 -9.91
CA ARG A 38 5.04 -17.82 -8.71
C ARG A 38 5.60 -19.14 -8.21
N THR A 39 6.86 -19.12 -7.79
CA THR A 39 7.47 -20.20 -7.01
C THR A 39 8.10 -19.59 -5.76
N ASN A 40 7.91 -20.24 -4.62
CA ASN A 40 8.44 -19.77 -3.33
C ASN A 40 9.43 -20.81 -2.77
N SER A 41 10.35 -20.37 -1.92
CA SER A 41 11.36 -21.20 -1.26
C SER A 41 10.77 -22.25 -0.31
N ALA A 42 9.49 -22.09 0.07
CA ALA A 42 8.73 -23.06 0.83
C ALA A 42 8.10 -24.18 -0.05
N ASN A 43 8.63 -24.42 -1.26
CA ASN A 43 8.13 -25.38 -2.24
C ASN A 43 6.69 -25.13 -2.71
N TYR A 44 6.21 -23.89 -2.66
CA TYR A 44 4.93 -23.53 -3.26
C TYR A 44 5.15 -23.10 -4.70
N ALA A 45 4.36 -23.63 -5.61
CA ALA A 45 4.20 -23.11 -6.95
C ALA A 45 2.74 -22.74 -7.18
N GLY A 46 2.52 -21.53 -7.66
CA GLY A 46 1.18 -21.00 -7.83
C GLY A 46 1.06 -20.10 -9.05
N SER A 47 -0.16 -19.69 -9.34
CA SER A 47 -0.40 -18.62 -10.30
C SER A 47 -1.31 -17.57 -9.70
N GLU A 48 -1.08 -16.32 -10.09
CA GLU A 48 -1.93 -15.18 -9.75
C GLU A 48 -2.44 -14.52 -11.03
N VAL A 49 -3.73 -14.21 -11.05
CA VAL A 49 -4.36 -13.35 -12.05
C VAL A 49 -4.71 -12.04 -11.38
N ASN A 50 -4.34 -10.92 -12.00
CA ASN A 50 -4.55 -9.58 -11.48
C ASN A 50 -5.19 -8.69 -12.55
N LEU A 51 -6.32 -8.09 -12.21
CA LEU A 51 -7.06 -7.15 -13.05
C LEU A 51 -6.95 -5.75 -12.44
N ASN A 52 -6.23 -4.88 -13.13
CA ASN A 52 -5.95 -3.50 -12.71
C ASN A 52 -6.72 -2.51 -13.59
N TRP A 53 -7.65 -1.78 -13.00
CA TRP A 53 -8.35 -0.65 -13.61
C TRP A 53 -7.83 0.67 -13.05
N THR A 54 -7.50 1.61 -13.93
CA THR A 54 -7.09 2.97 -13.54
C THR A 54 -7.92 3.99 -14.29
N HIS A 55 -8.55 4.90 -13.55
CA HIS A 55 -9.23 6.07 -14.07
C HIS A 55 -8.48 7.34 -13.66
N ARG A 56 -7.92 8.05 -14.64
CA ARG A 56 -7.27 9.35 -14.50
C ARG A 56 -8.30 10.46 -14.61
N ASN A 57 -8.10 11.53 -13.86
CA ASN A 57 -9.00 12.68 -13.78
C ASN A 57 -10.43 12.33 -13.28
N PHE A 58 -10.56 11.46 -12.28
CA PHE A 58 -11.86 10.93 -11.84
C PHE A 58 -12.84 12.03 -11.37
N PHE A 59 -12.37 13.06 -10.65
CA PHE A 59 -13.18 14.21 -10.22
C PHE A 59 -12.85 15.51 -10.98
N ARG A 60 -12.18 15.41 -12.13
CA ARG A 60 -11.72 16.55 -12.94
C ARG A 60 -10.63 17.44 -12.31
N GLY A 61 -10.03 17.04 -11.19
CA GLY A 61 -8.93 17.73 -10.52
C GLY A 61 -7.58 16.98 -10.63
N ALA A 62 -7.37 16.25 -11.74
CA ALA A 62 -6.21 15.41 -11.99
C ALA A 62 -6.03 14.24 -10.99
N GLU A 63 -7.10 13.86 -10.29
CA GLU A 63 -7.10 12.69 -9.40
C GLU A 63 -7.00 11.40 -10.18
N GLN A 64 -6.32 10.41 -9.61
CA GLN A 64 -6.23 9.08 -10.17
C GLN A 64 -6.90 8.09 -9.24
N PHE A 65 -7.97 7.47 -9.71
CA PHE A 65 -8.61 6.34 -9.07
C PHE A 65 -8.04 5.04 -9.64
N LYS A 66 -7.74 4.08 -8.78
CA LYS A 66 -7.27 2.74 -9.13
C LYS A 66 -8.14 1.72 -8.41
N ALA A 67 -8.60 0.72 -9.14
CA ALA A 67 -9.23 -0.46 -8.56
C ALA A 67 -8.52 -1.70 -9.09
N SER A 68 -8.21 -2.63 -8.21
CA SER A 68 -7.49 -3.85 -8.54
C SER A 68 -8.21 -5.03 -7.91
N VAL A 69 -8.39 -6.11 -8.67
CA VAL A 69 -8.91 -7.37 -8.16
C VAL A 69 -7.93 -8.46 -8.55
N TYR A 70 -7.61 -9.36 -7.63
CA TYR A 70 -6.70 -10.46 -7.89
C TYR A 70 -7.20 -11.76 -7.27
N GLY A 71 -6.76 -12.86 -7.87
CA GLY A 71 -6.96 -14.21 -7.40
C GLY A 71 -5.68 -15.00 -7.61
N ALA A 72 -5.21 -15.68 -6.57
CA ALA A 72 -4.04 -16.52 -6.60
C ALA A 72 -4.35 -17.91 -6.05
N PHE A 73 -3.76 -18.92 -6.66
CA PHE A 73 -3.75 -20.29 -6.18
C PHE A 73 -2.30 -20.72 -6.04
N ASP A 74 -1.93 -21.26 -4.88
CA ASP A 74 -0.60 -21.76 -4.60
C ASP A 74 -0.70 -23.24 -4.18
N PHE A 75 -0.02 -24.12 -4.90
CA PHE A 75 0.08 -25.56 -4.65
C PHE A 75 1.47 -25.89 -4.10
N GLN A 76 1.56 -26.80 -3.13
CA GLN A 76 2.86 -27.23 -2.63
C GLN A 76 3.46 -28.33 -3.51
N ILE A 77 4.51 -28.00 -4.27
CA ILE A 77 5.28 -28.93 -5.12
C ILE A 77 6.52 -29.39 -4.34
N GLY A 78 6.33 -30.32 -3.40
CA GLY A 78 7.41 -30.98 -2.65
C GLY A 78 7.32 -30.82 -1.13
N GLY A 79 7.28 -31.96 -0.41
CA GLY A 79 7.11 -32.09 1.04
C GLY A 79 6.40 -33.39 1.42
N PRO A 80 6.31 -33.77 2.72
CA PRO A 80 5.51 -34.92 3.15
C PRO A 80 4.05 -34.79 2.68
N GLU A 81 3.38 -35.94 2.49
CA GLU A 81 2.16 -36.24 1.69
C GLU A 81 0.90 -35.34 1.80
N ASN A 82 0.92 -34.25 2.58
CA ASN A 82 -0.22 -33.35 2.75
C ASN A 82 0.06 -31.99 2.06
N ALA A 83 -0.25 -31.90 0.77
CA ALA A 83 -0.12 -30.67 -0.01
C ALA A 83 -1.16 -29.62 0.45
N LYS A 84 -0.74 -28.65 1.27
CA LYS A 84 -1.62 -27.62 1.81
C LYS A 84 -1.87 -26.52 0.79
N ASN A 85 -2.95 -26.63 0.04
CA ASN A 85 -3.29 -25.63 -0.98
C ASN A 85 -3.71 -24.29 -0.35
N ILE A 86 -3.19 -23.20 -0.90
CA ILE A 86 -3.53 -21.84 -0.49
C ILE A 86 -4.27 -21.15 -1.63
N PHE A 87 -5.45 -20.63 -1.31
CA PHE A 87 -6.22 -19.77 -2.18
C PHE A 87 -6.21 -18.35 -1.61
N ARG A 88 -5.95 -17.35 -2.46
CA ARG A 88 -6.04 -15.94 -2.09
C ARG A 88 -6.88 -15.20 -3.10
N THR A 89 -7.73 -14.31 -2.61
CA THR A 89 -8.41 -13.34 -3.47
C THR A 89 -8.49 -12.02 -2.74
N GLY A 90 -8.39 -10.93 -3.47
CA GLY A 90 -8.50 -9.62 -2.87
C GLY A 90 -8.93 -8.55 -3.85
N ALA A 91 -9.43 -7.47 -3.29
CA ALA A 91 -9.82 -6.27 -4.00
C ALA A 91 -9.23 -5.06 -3.28
N ASN A 92 -8.64 -4.15 -4.06
CA ASN A 92 -8.04 -2.93 -3.57
C ASN A 92 -8.59 -1.73 -4.35
N ALA A 93 -8.90 -0.65 -3.66
CA ALA A 93 -9.26 0.62 -4.25
C ALA A 93 -8.36 1.72 -3.69
N GLN A 94 -7.84 2.58 -4.57
CA GLN A 94 -6.97 3.67 -4.20
C GLN A 94 -7.37 4.95 -4.94
N LEU A 95 -7.56 6.03 -4.19
CA LEU A 95 -7.71 7.38 -4.71
C LEU A 95 -6.45 8.19 -4.44
N SER A 96 -5.88 8.74 -5.49
CA SER A 96 -4.67 9.53 -5.44
C SER A 96 -4.92 10.95 -5.95
N ILE A 97 -4.83 11.92 -5.06
CA ILE A 97 -5.13 13.33 -5.32
C ILE A 97 -3.80 14.09 -5.44
N PRO A 98 -3.49 14.78 -6.55
CA PRO A 98 -2.20 15.44 -6.78
C PRO A 98 -2.08 16.79 -6.05
N ARG A 99 -2.49 16.81 -4.78
CA ARG A 99 -2.33 17.91 -3.84
C ARG A 99 -2.45 17.37 -2.42
N ILE A 100 -1.91 18.10 -1.46
CA ILE A 100 -2.18 17.85 -0.04
C ILE A 100 -3.62 18.29 0.26
N VAL A 101 -4.45 17.34 0.68
CA VAL A 101 -5.82 17.61 1.16
C VAL A 101 -5.76 17.65 2.68
N ALA A 102 -5.48 18.83 3.22
CA ALA A 102 -5.35 19.06 4.66
C ALA A 102 -6.06 20.36 5.07
N PRO A 103 -6.45 20.52 6.35
CA PRO A 103 -7.06 21.76 6.84
C PRO A 103 -6.08 22.95 6.92
N PHE A 104 -4.79 22.74 6.63
CA PHE A 104 -3.73 23.75 6.64
C PHE A 104 -3.10 23.93 5.25
N ARG A 105 -2.54 25.12 5.00
CA ARG A 105 -1.85 25.43 3.75
C ARG A 105 -0.46 24.80 3.75
N PHE A 106 -0.18 23.97 2.75
CA PHE A 106 1.13 23.36 2.54
C PHE A 106 1.78 23.94 1.29
N ASN A 107 2.92 24.60 1.45
CA ASN A 107 3.71 25.09 0.33
C ASN A 107 4.76 24.02 -0.04
N SER A 108 4.55 23.30 -1.13
CA SER A 108 5.58 22.42 -1.70
C SER A 108 6.41 23.14 -2.75
N SER A 109 7.62 22.64 -3.02
CA SER A 109 8.41 23.14 -4.15
C SER A 109 7.66 22.86 -5.47
N SER A 110 7.66 23.83 -6.38
CA SER A 110 6.90 23.76 -7.64
C SER A 110 7.31 22.59 -8.54
N ALA A 111 8.50 22.02 -8.35
CA ALA A 111 9.04 20.96 -9.21
C ALA A 111 8.45 19.58 -8.92
N PHE A 112 7.90 19.35 -7.72
CA PHE A 112 7.37 18.05 -7.31
C PHE A 112 5.97 18.21 -6.70
N VAL A 113 4.98 17.72 -7.43
CA VAL A 113 3.58 17.81 -7.00
C VAL A 113 3.33 16.81 -5.86
N PRO A 114 2.95 17.27 -4.66
CA PRO A 114 2.65 16.41 -3.54
C PRO A 114 1.33 15.68 -3.77
N ARG A 115 1.13 14.57 -3.07
CA ARG A 115 0.02 13.64 -3.34
C ARG A 115 -0.61 13.17 -2.04
N THR A 116 -1.94 13.26 -1.97
CA THR A 116 -2.72 12.59 -0.93
C THR A 116 -3.17 11.24 -1.48
N ASN A 117 -2.87 10.16 -0.75
CA ASN A 117 -3.28 8.82 -1.11
C ASN A 117 -4.25 8.29 -0.07
N ILE A 118 -5.38 7.78 -0.54
CA ILE A 118 -6.39 7.10 0.25
C ILE A 118 -6.52 5.71 -0.35
N SER A 119 -6.35 4.67 0.47
CA SER A 119 -6.45 3.30 -0.02
C SER A 119 -7.29 2.46 0.93
N VAL A 120 -8.12 1.59 0.37
CA VAL A 120 -8.86 0.56 1.09
C VAL A 120 -8.66 -0.76 0.38
N GLY A 121 -8.58 -1.84 1.15
CA GLY A 121 -8.33 -3.16 0.61
C GLY A 121 -8.98 -4.24 1.45
N TYR A 122 -9.36 -5.33 0.78
CA TYR A 122 -9.86 -6.53 1.40
C TYR A 122 -9.18 -7.73 0.75
N GLU A 123 -8.66 -8.63 1.57
CA GLU A 123 -8.07 -9.89 1.14
C GLU A 123 -8.69 -11.04 1.93
N PHE A 124 -9.09 -12.08 1.21
CA PHE A 124 -9.46 -13.37 1.76
C PHE A 124 -8.38 -14.39 1.40
N GLN A 125 -7.79 -15.00 2.42
CA GLN A 125 -6.84 -16.09 2.27
C GLN A 125 -7.43 -17.34 2.89
N ASN A 126 -7.48 -18.44 2.14
CA ASN A 126 -7.89 -19.74 2.62
C ASN A 126 -6.74 -20.74 2.50
N ARG A 127 -6.32 -21.32 3.62
CA ARG A 127 -5.47 -22.51 3.66
C ARG A 127 -6.35 -23.71 3.92
N THR A 128 -6.55 -24.52 2.89
CA THR A 128 -7.63 -25.52 2.79
C THR A 128 -7.75 -26.45 4.00
N GLU A 129 -6.64 -26.84 4.63
CA GLU A 129 -6.62 -27.78 5.75
C GLU A 129 -6.42 -27.12 7.13
N ASP A 130 -6.12 -25.83 7.17
CA ASP A 130 -5.67 -25.15 8.40
C ASP A 130 -6.66 -24.08 8.86
N TYR A 131 -6.76 -22.99 8.11
CA TYR A 131 -7.54 -21.81 8.50
C TYR A 131 -7.81 -20.90 7.31
N SER A 132 -8.75 -19.98 7.48
CA SER A 132 -8.98 -18.87 6.57
C SER A 132 -8.91 -17.54 7.31
N LEU A 133 -8.37 -16.53 6.65
CA LEU A 133 -8.19 -15.17 7.17
C LEU A 133 -8.87 -14.16 6.27
N ASN A 134 -9.55 -13.20 6.89
CA ASN A 134 -10.00 -11.96 6.29
C ASN A 134 -9.06 -10.84 6.74
N THR A 135 -8.46 -10.14 5.79
CA THR A 135 -7.60 -8.98 6.03
C THR A 135 -8.24 -7.75 5.43
N PHE A 136 -8.60 -6.79 6.28
CA PHE A 136 -9.03 -5.46 5.86
C PHE A 136 -7.89 -4.48 6.04
N THR A 137 -7.64 -3.66 5.02
CA THR A 137 -6.63 -2.61 5.06
C THR A 137 -7.26 -1.27 4.73
N GLY A 138 -6.84 -0.23 5.44
CA GLY A 138 -7.23 1.14 5.20
C GLY A 138 -6.03 2.05 5.43
N SER A 139 -5.83 3.04 4.56
CA SER A 139 -4.77 4.01 4.76
C SER A 139 -5.13 5.38 4.21
N PHE A 140 -4.65 6.40 4.89
CA PHE A 140 -4.70 7.79 4.49
C PHE A 140 -3.36 8.45 4.77
N GLY A 141 -2.77 9.04 3.74
CA GLY A 141 -1.44 9.64 3.87
C GLY A 141 -1.08 10.63 2.78
N TYR A 142 0.07 11.26 2.99
CA TYR A 142 0.68 12.24 2.12
C TYR A 142 2.04 11.75 1.66
N ASN A 143 2.32 11.90 0.37
CA ASN A 143 3.65 11.70 -0.21
C ASN A 143 4.10 13.01 -0.86
N TRP A 144 5.29 13.48 -0.52
CA TRP A 144 5.88 14.68 -1.13
C TRP A 144 7.38 14.56 -1.26
N LYS A 145 7.94 15.30 -2.21
CA LYS A 145 9.39 15.43 -2.38
C LYS A 145 9.78 16.88 -2.14
N GLU A 146 10.72 17.12 -1.24
CA GLU A 146 11.29 18.46 -1.07
C GLU A 146 12.10 18.84 -2.31
N ASN A 147 12.89 17.89 -2.81
CA ASN A 147 13.73 18.01 -3.99
C ASN A 147 13.97 16.63 -4.61
N ALA A 148 14.78 16.57 -5.69
CA ALA A 148 15.08 15.32 -6.38
C ALA A 148 15.77 14.25 -5.52
N ARG A 149 16.32 14.62 -4.34
CA ARG A 149 17.05 13.72 -3.43
C ARG A 149 16.25 13.31 -2.22
N LYS A 150 15.28 14.11 -1.77
CA LYS A 150 14.56 13.95 -0.50
C LYS A 150 13.08 13.69 -0.75
N GLU A 151 12.62 12.56 -0.25
CA GLU A 151 11.23 12.12 -0.34
C GLU A 151 10.69 11.74 1.03
N HIS A 152 9.45 12.10 1.26
CA HIS A 152 8.72 11.93 2.50
C HIS A 152 7.41 11.20 2.19
N ASP A 153 7.15 10.15 2.95
CA ASP A 153 5.92 9.38 2.90
C ASP A 153 5.35 9.32 4.32
N LEU A 154 4.23 9.98 4.54
CA LEU A 154 3.56 10.03 5.83
C LEU A 154 2.17 9.41 5.70
N LYS A 155 1.98 8.23 6.28
CA LYS A 155 0.66 7.70 6.55
C LYS A 155 0.20 8.24 7.90
N ILE A 156 -0.85 9.06 7.89
CA ILE A 156 -1.42 9.59 9.14
C ILE A 156 -2.27 8.51 9.80
N PHE A 157 -3.04 7.80 8.98
CA PHE A 157 -3.82 6.66 9.40
C PHE A 157 -3.41 5.48 8.55
N ASP A 158 -2.95 4.42 9.18
CA ASP A 158 -2.79 3.10 8.58
C ASP A 158 -3.47 2.12 9.54
N ILE A 159 -4.39 1.32 9.01
CA ILE A 159 -5.15 0.33 9.76
C ILE A 159 -5.11 -0.98 8.97
N THR A 160 -4.73 -2.05 9.66
CA THR A 160 -4.76 -3.41 9.15
C THR A 160 -5.47 -4.26 10.19
N TYR A 161 -6.59 -4.86 9.79
CA TYR A 161 -7.38 -5.75 10.63
C TYR A 161 -7.39 -7.14 10.02
N VAL A 162 -6.81 -8.10 10.74
CA VAL A 162 -6.77 -9.51 10.35
C VAL A 162 -7.69 -10.28 11.28
N SER A 163 -8.58 -11.09 10.72
CA SER A 163 -9.50 -11.93 11.49
C SER A 163 -9.62 -13.32 10.88
N PRO A 164 -9.64 -14.39 11.70
CA PRO A 164 -9.93 -15.73 11.22
C PRO A 164 -11.41 -15.85 10.81
N ALA A 165 -11.69 -16.41 9.63
CA ALA A 165 -13.05 -16.72 9.20
C ALA A 165 -13.45 -18.16 9.58
N ASN A 166 -12.51 -19.09 9.43
CA ASN A 166 -12.68 -20.50 9.79
C ASN A 166 -11.34 -21.07 10.26
N ILE A 167 -11.38 -21.98 11.24
CA ILE A 167 -10.22 -22.67 11.80
C ILE A 167 -10.59 -24.15 11.88
N THR A 168 -9.79 -25.03 11.29
CA THR A 168 -10.05 -26.47 11.34
C THR A 168 -9.71 -27.04 12.71
N ASP A 169 -10.37 -28.14 13.09
CA ASP A 169 -10.12 -28.81 14.37
C ASP A 169 -8.68 -29.35 14.45
N ALA A 170 -8.15 -29.84 13.32
CA ALA A 170 -6.76 -30.26 13.19
C ALA A 170 -5.77 -29.12 13.50
N TYR A 171 -6.05 -27.90 13.01
CA TYR A 171 -5.22 -26.75 13.34
C TYR A 171 -5.38 -26.33 14.80
N ARG A 172 -6.61 -26.41 15.34
CA ARG A 172 -6.89 -26.07 16.74
C ARG A 172 -6.09 -26.93 17.70
N GLU A 173 -6.09 -28.26 17.49
CA GLU A 173 -5.37 -29.22 18.33
C GLU A 173 -3.85 -28.95 18.36
N VAL A 174 -3.27 -28.65 17.19
CA VAL A 174 -1.83 -28.34 17.10
C VAL A 174 -1.51 -26.95 17.67
N SER A 175 -2.40 -25.98 17.48
CA SER A 175 -2.19 -24.59 17.94
C SER A 175 -2.29 -24.44 19.46
N GLN A 176 -3.06 -25.28 20.15
CA GLN A 176 -3.23 -25.22 21.61
C GLN A 176 -1.92 -25.39 22.39
N ASN A 177 -0.96 -26.11 21.81
CA ASN A 177 0.33 -26.39 22.45
C ASN A 177 1.47 -25.48 21.94
N ASN A 178 1.15 -24.50 21.08
CA ASN A 178 2.16 -23.64 20.46
C ASN A 178 1.64 -22.21 20.27
N ASP A 179 2.07 -21.31 21.15
CA ASP A 179 1.74 -19.88 21.14
C ASP A 179 1.97 -19.21 19.78
N ALA A 180 2.99 -19.64 19.03
CA ALA A 180 3.29 -19.06 17.72
C ALA A 180 2.21 -19.42 16.68
N LEU A 181 1.68 -20.65 16.72
CA LEU A 181 0.59 -21.08 15.85
C LEU A 181 -0.75 -20.46 16.28
N GLU A 182 -0.97 -20.34 17.58
CA GLU A 182 -2.18 -19.69 18.10
C GLU A 182 -2.27 -18.23 17.65
N ARG A 183 -1.15 -17.49 17.65
CA ARG A 183 -1.10 -16.09 17.20
C ARG A 183 -1.51 -15.88 15.75
N VAL A 184 -1.33 -16.87 14.88
CA VAL A 184 -1.68 -16.78 13.45
C VAL A 184 -3.18 -16.67 13.24
N VAL A 185 -3.96 -17.36 14.08
CA VAL A 185 -5.43 -17.36 14.01
C VAL A 185 -6.06 -16.43 15.03
N LYS A 186 -5.27 -15.70 15.83
CA LYS A 186 -5.81 -14.66 16.69
C LYS A 186 -6.17 -13.43 15.85
N PRO A 187 -7.35 -12.83 16.07
CA PRO A 187 -7.67 -11.54 15.48
C PRO A 187 -6.60 -10.50 15.87
N GLN A 188 -6.16 -9.68 14.92
CA GLN A 188 -5.14 -8.66 15.12
C GLN A 188 -5.59 -7.33 14.51
N LEU A 189 -5.49 -6.26 15.28
CA LEU A 189 -5.73 -4.90 14.81
C LEU A 189 -4.44 -4.09 14.95
N ILE A 190 -3.80 -3.80 13.82
CA ILE A 190 -2.63 -2.94 13.74
C ILE A 190 -3.12 -1.58 13.27
N PHE A 191 -2.88 -0.55 14.06
CA PHE A 191 -3.16 0.82 13.65
C PHE A 191 -2.06 1.76 14.11
N GLY A 192 -1.71 2.71 13.27
CA GLY A 192 -0.76 3.75 13.62
C GLY A 192 -0.32 4.59 12.43
N PRO A 193 0.25 5.77 12.68
CA PRO A 193 0.94 6.53 11.68
C PRO A 193 2.30 5.89 11.37
N ILE A 194 2.67 5.94 10.10
CA ILE A 194 3.96 5.46 9.60
C ILE A 194 4.60 6.60 8.82
N TYR A 195 5.84 6.92 9.13
CA TYR A 195 6.61 7.92 8.41
C TYR A 195 7.87 7.32 7.82
N SER A 196 8.05 7.45 6.51
CA SER A 196 9.27 7.05 5.82
C SER A 196 9.95 8.27 5.19
N TYR A 197 11.24 8.41 5.46
CA TYR A 197 12.10 9.40 4.83
C TYR A 197 13.13 8.69 3.96
N THR A 198 13.21 9.11 2.70
CA THR A 198 14.18 8.58 1.74
C THR A 198 15.09 9.70 1.27
N TYR A 199 16.40 9.47 1.36
CA TYR A 199 17.43 10.29 0.75
C TYR A 199 18.21 9.48 -0.29
N THR A 200 18.31 9.99 -1.51
CA THR A 200 19.11 9.37 -2.56
C THR A 200 19.76 10.39 -3.49
N ASN A 201 20.95 10.08 -3.99
CA ASN A 201 21.62 10.89 -5.02
C ASN A 201 21.85 10.10 -6.33
N THR A 202 21.24 8.91 -6.48
CA THR A 202 21.37 8.01 -7.65
C THR A 202 21.04 8.68 -8.98
N MET A 203 20.12 9.64 -8.94
CA MET A 203 19.67 10.39 -10.13
C MET A 203 20.75 11.36 -10.67
N LEU A 204 21.83 11.59 -9.92
CA LEU A 204 22.94 12.45 -10.33
C LEU A 204 24.10 11.56 -10.80
N GLN A 205 24.70 11.91 -11.94
CA GLN A 205 25.95 11.30 -12.39
C GLN A 205 27.09 11.75 -11.48
N LYS A 206 27.25 11.03 -10.35
CA LYS A 206 28.33 11.21 -9.40
C LYS A 206 29.09 9.90 -9.23
N PRO A 207 30.41 9.95 -8.99
CA PRO A 207 31.19 8.73 -8.74
C PRO A 207 30.72 7.97 -7.50
N ASN A 208 30.17 8.69 -6.50
CA ASN A 208 29.68 8.10 -5.26
C ASN A 208 28.16 8.25 -5.13
N THR A 209 27.50 7.11 -4.96
CA THR A 209 26.06 7.02 -4.72
C THR A 209 25.78 6.70 -3.25
N PHE A 210 24.84 7.42 -2.65
CA PHE A 210 24.37 7.23 -1.30
C PHE A 210 22.84 7.10 -1.32
N TYR A 211 22.35 6.05 -0.68
CA TYR A 211 20.93 5.77 -0.50
C TYR A 211 20.68 5.54 0.99
N TYR A 212 19.71 6.26 1.53
CA TYR A 212 19.25 6.10 2.90
C TYR A 212 17.73 6.07 2.91
N LYS A 213 17.15 5.12 3.64
CA LYS A 213 15.72 5.05 3.91
C LYS A 213 15.53 4.74 5.39
N GLY A 214 14.92 5.68 6.10
CA GLY A 214 14.50 5.50 7.49
C GLY A 214 12.98 5.42 7.56
N THR A 215 12.45 4.46 8.29
CA THR A 215 11.01 4.33 8.56
C THR A 215 10.79 4.35 10.06
N LEU A 216 9.92 5.23 10.51
CA LEU A 216 9.39 5.30 11.86
C LEU A 216 7.97 4.74 11.83
N ASP A 217 7.79 3.60 12.46
CA ASP A 217 6.49 2.98 12.66
C ASP A 217 6.06 3.19 14.11
N LEU A 218 4.95 3.91 14.28
CA LEU A 218 4.36 4.18 15.59
C LEU A 218 3.15 3.28 15.86
N ALA A 219 2.82 2.36 14.94
CA ALA A 219 1.85 1.33 15.18
C ALA A 219 2.28 0.47 16.38
N GLY A 220 1.33 0.16 17.25
CA GLY A 220 1.56 -0.57 18.50
C GLY A 220 2.15 0.25 19.66
N ASN A 221 3.03 1.22 19.41
CA ASN A 221 3.51 2.15 20.46
C ASN A 221 2.41 3.11 20.92
N LEU A 222 1.66 3.68 19.97
CA LEU A 222 0.48 4.48 20.29
C LEU A 222 -0.60 3.64 20.96
N THR A 223 -0.76 2.38 20.57
CA THR A 223 -1.70 1.47 21.23
C THR A 223 -1.28 1.20 22.66
N GLY A 224 -0.02 0.83 22.91
CA GLY A 224 0.50 0.63 24.27
C GLY A 224 0.42 1.88 25.15
N LEU A 225 0.54 3.09 24.58
CA LEU A 225 0.34 4.36 25.28
C LEU A 225 -1.14 4.66 25.56
N ILE A 226 -2.04 4.42 24.60
CA ILE A 226 -3.49 4.66 24.73
C ILE A 226 -4.16 3.63 25.66
N THR A 227 -3.74 2.36 25.62
CA THR A 227 -4.28 1.29 26.46
C THR A 227 -3.68 1.29 27.87
N GLY A 228 -2.66 2.11 28.11
CA GLY A 228 -1.81 2.05 29.28
C GLY A 228 -0.93 0.80 29.21
N ALA A 229 0.39 0.99 29.13
CA ALA A 229 1.37 -0.09 29.16
C ALA A 229 1.43 -0.67 30.58
N ASN A 230 0.39 -1.39 30.99
CA ASN A 230 0.40 -2.19 32.20
C ASN A 230 0.38 -3.66 31.78
N VAL A 231 1.57 -4.24 31.68
CA VAL A 231 1.78 -5.69 31.54
C VAL A 231 1.54 -6.31 32.92
N GLU A 232 0.29 -6.28 33.38
CA GLU A 232 -0.17 -7.24 34.39
C GLU A 232 -0.62 -8.50 33.63
N LYS A 233 0.02 -9.62 33.98
CA LYS A 233 0.06 -10.93 33.30
C LYS A 233 -1.27 -11.60 32.92
N ASP A 234 -2.44 -10.97 33.10
CA ASP A 234 -3.75 -11.62 32.97
C ASP A 234 -4.86 -10.75 32.35
N LYS A 235 -4.56 -9.63 31.69
CA LYS A 235 -5.60 -8.80 31.05
C LYS A 235 -5.20 -8.31 29.66
N GLU A 236 -5.33 -9.17 28.65
CA GLU A 236 -5.45 -8.72 27.25
C GLU A 236 -6.64 -7.74 27.15
N ARG A 237 -6.36 -6.44 27.03
CA ARG A 237 -7.41 -5.44 26.88
C ARG A 237 -7.80 -5.30 25.40
N LYS A 238 -9.08 -5.50 25.14
CA LYS A 238 -9.70 -5.46 23.81
C LYS A 238 -10.05 -4.02 23.43
N ILE A 239 -9.64 -3.59 22.24
CA ILE A 239 -10.23 -2.42 21.57
C ILE A 239 -11.19 -2.98 20.51
N PHE A 240 -12.45 -2.56 20.52
CA PHE A 240 -13.53 -3.10 19.65
C PHE A 240 -13.72 -4.64 19.73
N GLY A 241 -13.45 -5.26 20.88
CA GLY A 241 -13.72 -6.69 21.09
C GLY A 241 -12.64 -7.65 20.56
N VAL A 242 -11.53 -7.13 20.05
CA VAL A 242 -10.46 -7.90 19.40
C VAL A 242 -9.20 -7.89 20.28
N PRO A 243 -8.56 -9.04 20.55
CA PRO A 243 -7.25 -9.09 21.21
C PRO A 243 -6.16 -8.43 20.34
N PHE A 244 -5.14 -7.87 20.97
CA PHE A 244 -4.13 -7.00 20.34
C PHE A 244 -2.71 -7.58 20.55
N SER A 245 -1.78 -7.27 19.63
CA SER A 245 -0.34 -7.54 19.76
C SER A 245 0.45 -6.26 19.58
#